data_AF-A0A7C2SHY5-F1
#
_entry.id   AF-A0A7C2SHY5-F1
#
_cell.length_a   1.000
_cell.length_b   1.000
_cell.length_c   1.000
_cell.angle_alpha   90.00
_cell.angle_beta   90.00
_cell.angle_gamma   90.00
#
_symmetry.space_group_name_H-M   'P 1'
#
loop_
_entity.id
_entity.type
_entity.pdbx_description
1 polymer ?
#
loop_
_entity_poly.entity_id
_entity_poly.type
_entity_poly.pdbx_seq_one_letter_code
_entity_poly.pdbx_strand_id
1 'polypeptide(L)'
;MNDFYQNILNRLRRVNKKRNLIDAFNGFLKFIIVITLVFFIVVLIESIFFFESTLRTIFVFLLIAAASIFFLTKVIFPLLKNINAFSNFDLNEIANFVGSKYPDIKDDLLNAVQLINYKQHNYSNDLIQAAFQKVYQKTENLDFTGTVKFNKWSDVRISSSALAAVFIMLFFLPFLNNAFERIVNYD
;
A
#
# COMPACT_ATOMS: atom_id res chain seq x y z
N MET A 1 6.92 -23.05 26.29
CA MET A 1 7.35 -22.29 25.10
C MET A 1 6.45 -21.05 25.04
N ASN A 2 7.02 -19.88 25.35
CA ASN A 2 6.31 -18.78 26.04
C ASN A 2 5.21 -18.05 25.24
N ASP A 3 4.00 -18.04 25.80
CA ASP A 3 2.80 -17.41 25.23
C ASP A 3 2.95 -15.89 25.04
N PHE A 4 3.62 -15.18 25.94
CA PHE A 4 3.79 -13.73 25.89
C PHE A 4 4.59 -13.24 24.67
N TYR A 5 5.66 -13.97 24.32
CA TYR A 5 6.48 -13.69 23.15
C TYR A 5 5.69 -13.82 21.85
N GLN A 6 4.95 -14.93 21.70
CA GLN A 6 4.11 -15.17 20.52
C GLN A 6 2.97 -14.16 20.43
N ASN A 7 2.42 -13.72 21.57
CA ASN A 7 1.33 -12.74 21.61
C ASN A 7 1.80 -11.37 21.10
N ILE A 8 2.96 -10.85 21.55
CA ILE A 8 3.51 -9.58 21.07
C ILE A 8 3.90 -9.65 19.59
N LEU A 9 4.55 -10.73 19.16
CA LEU A 9 4.87 -10.92 17.74
C LEU A 9 3.63 -10.98 16.85
N ASN A 10 2.58 -11.66 17.30
CA ASN A 10 1.32 -11.72 16.58
C ASN A 10 0.63 -10.36 16.53
N ARG A 11 0.69 -9.56 17.60
CA ARG A 11 0.20 -8.18 17.61
C ARG A 11 0.96 -7.30 16.60
N LEU A 12 2.30 -7.36 16.59
CA LEU A 12 3.15 -6.63 15.61
C LEU A 12 2.87 -7.08 14.16
N ARG A 13 2.71 -8.39 13.92
CA ARG A 13 2.34 -8.92 12.60
C ARG A 13 0.95 -8.42 12.14
N ARG A 14 -0.03 -8.31 13.04
CA ARG A 14 -1.36 -7.76 12.71
C ARG A 14 -1.28 -6.29 12.30
N VAL A 15 -0.45 -5.49 12.99
CA VAL A 15 -0.18 -4.09 12.60
C VAL A 15 0.44 -4.02 11.22
N ASN A 16 1.46 -4.84 10.93
CA ASN A 16 2.10 -4.84 9.62
C ASN A 16 1.15 -5.27 8.49
N LYS A 17 0.37 -6.33 8.70
CA LYS A 17 -0.63 -6.77 7.71
C LYS A 17 -1.64 -5.66 7.42
N LYS A 18 -2.13 -4.97 8.46
CA LYS A 18 -3.06 -3.85 8.31
C LYS A 18 -2.42 -2.67 7.57
N ARG A 19 -1.17 -2.30 7.90
CA ARG A 19 -0.41 -1.25 7.19
C ARG A 19 -0.20 -1.59 5.72
N ASN A 20 0.30 -2.78 5.40
CA ASN A 20 0.49 -3.21 4.01
C ASN A 20 -0.82 -3.26 3.22
N LEU A 21 -1.92 -3.72 3.81
CA LEU A 21 -3.22 -3.69 3.12
C LEU A 21 -3.67 -2.27 2.81
N ILE A 22 -3.43 -1.33 3.73
CA ILE A 22 -3.75 0.09 3.55
C ILE A 22 -2.86 0.72 2.48
N ASP A 23 -1.56 0.44 2.51
CA ASP A 23 -0.60 0.94 1.52
C ASP A 23 -0.88 0.36 0.14
N ALA A 24 -1.23 -0.93 0.04
CA ALA A 24 -1.65 -1.57 -1.20
C ALA A 24 -2.96 -0.98 -1.73
N PHE A 25 -3.94 -0.72 -0.85
CA PHE A 25 -5.21 -0.10 -1.26
C PHE A 25 -5.00 1.34 -1.75
N ASN A 26 -4.16 2.12 -1.07
CA ASN A 26 -3.78 3.46 -1.53
C ASN A 26 -3.01 3.43 -2.85
N GLY A 27 -2.11 2.46 -3.03
CA GLY A 27 -1.43 2.21 -4.29
C GLY A 27 -2.39 1.86 -5.43
N PHE A 28 -3.39 1.02 -5.14
CA PHE A 28 -4.43 0.64 -6.08
C PHE A 28 -5.32 1.83 -6.48
N LEU A 29 -5.73 2.67 -5.52
CA LEU A 29 -6.48 3.89 -5.82
C LEU A 29 -5.69 4.84 -6.73
N LYS A 30 -4.41 5.09 -6.41
CA LYS A 30 -3.54 5.93 -7.25
C LYS A 30 -3.35 5.34 -8.65
N PHE A 31 -3.24 4.01 -8.75
CA PHE A 31 -3.16 3.33 -10.04
C PHE A 31 -4.40 3.60 -10.90
N ILE A 32 -5.60 3.47 -10.33
CA ILE A 32 -6.86 3.76 -11.03
C ILE A 32 -6.89 5.21 -11.53
N ILE A 33 -6.51 6.18 -10.69
CA ILE A 33 -6.51 7.59 -11.12
C ILE A 33 -5.54 7.80 -12.28
N VAL A 34 -4.30 7.32 -12.16
CA VAL A 34 -3.26 7.55 -13.17
C VAL A 34 -3.66 6.90 -14.49
N ILE A 35 -4.15 5.66 -14.47
CA ILE A 35 -4.56 4.98 -15.71
C ILE A 35 -5.76 5.68 -16.36
N THR A 36 -6.75 6.10 -15.57
CA THR A 36 -7.90 6.86 -16.09
C THR A 36 -7.48 8.21 -16.68
N LEU A 37 -6.54 8.90 -16.04
CA LEU A 37 -6.06 10.20 -16.51
C LEU A 37 -5.22 10.07 -17.79
N VAL A 38 -4.32 9.09 -17.84
CA VAL A 38 -3.54 8.78 -19.06
C VAL A 38 -4.47 8.37 -20.19
N PHE A 39 -5.46 7.51 -19.93
CA PHE A 39 -6.46 7.14 -20.94
C PHE A 39 -7.24 8.35 -21.43
N PHE A 40 -7.67 9.24 -20.54
CA PHE A 40 -8.36 10.48 -20.90
C PHE A 40 -7.49 11.40 -21.77
N ILE A 41 -6.19 11.52 -21.48
CA ILE A 41 -5.25 12.26 -22.33
C ILE A 41 -5.16 11.63 -23.73
N VAL A 42 -5.10 10.29 -23.83
CA VAL A 42 -5.09 9.61 -25.12
C VAL A 42 -6.38 9.90 -25.91
N VAL A 43 -7.55 9.85 -25.28
CA VAL A 43 -8.84 10.20 -25.90
C VAL A 43 -8.86 11.68 -26.36
N LEU A 44 -8.33 12.59 -25.54
CA LEU A 44 -8.22 14.01 -25.90
C LEU A 44 -7.34 14.22 -27.13
N ILE A 45 -6.14 13.62 -27.15
CA ILE A 45 -5.21 13.75 -28.27
C ILE A 45 -5.83 13.12 -29.53
N GLU A 46 -6.44 11.94 -29.41
CA GLU A 46 -7.18 11.28 -30.49
C GLU A 46 -8.29 12.17 -31.05
N SER A 47 -9.01 12.90 -30.19
CA SER A 47 -10.09 13.79 -30.63
C SER A 47 -9.60 14.99 -31.45
N ILE A 48 -8.33 15.41 -31.28
CA ILE A 48 -7.72 16.53 -31.97
C ILE A 48 -6.99 16.07 -33.23
N PHE A 49 -6.24 14.96 -33.14
CA PHE A 49 -5.34 14.49 -34.19
C PHE A 49 -5.95 13.42 -35.11
N PHE A 50 -7.08 12.80 -34.73
CA PHE A 50 -7.72 11.70 -35.47
C PHE A 50 -6.71 10.63 -35.89
N PHE A 51 -6.16 9.88 -34.93
CA PHE A 51 -5.07 8.96 -35.27
C PHE A 51 -5.52 7.91 -36.28
N GLU A 52 -4.58 7.52 -37.14
CA GLU A 52 -4.67 6.33 -37.97
C GLU A 52 -4.83 5.07 -37.10
N SER A 53 -5.57 4.07 -37.60
CA SER A 53 -5.91 2.83 -36.86
C SER A 53 -4.67 2.11 -36.26
N THR A 54 -3.53 2.17 -36.97
CA THR A 54 -2.24 1.60 -36.50
C THR A 54 -1.71 2.29 -35.25
N LEU A 55 -1.75 3.62 -35.18
CA LEU A 55 -1.25 4.38 -34.03
C LEU A 55 -2.12 4.17 -32.80
N ARG A 56 -3.46 4.10 -32.96
CA ARG A 56 -4.39 3.80 -31.87
C ARG A 56 -4.08 2.47 -31.20
N THR A 57 -3.85 1.43 -32.00
CA THR A 57 -3.49 0.10 -31.51
C THR A 57 -2.19 0.14 -30.70
N ILE A 58 -1.15 0.80 -31.21
CA ILE A 58 0.14 0.95 -30.50
C ILE A 58 -0.06 1.67 -29.15
N PHE A 59 -0.82 2.77 -29.10
CA PHE A 59 -1.09 3.49 -27.86
C PHE A 59 -1.85 2.64 -26.85
N VAL A 60 -2.84 1.86 -27.27
CA VAL A 60 -3.60 0.96 -26.39
C VAL A 60 -2.68 -0.11 -25.80
N PHE A 61 -1.86 -0.77 -26.62
CA PHE A 61 -0.92 -1.79 -26.11
C PHE A 61 0.15 -1.20 -25.19
N LEU A 62 0.66 0.00 -25.49
CA LEU A 62 1.61 0.71 -24.63
C LEU A 62 0.97 1.06 -23.28
N LEU A 63 -0.29 1.52 -23.30
CA LEU A 63 -1.06 1.82 -22.09
C LEU A 63 -1.29 0.55 -21.25
N ILE A 64 -1.66 -0.57 -21.88
CA ILE A 64 -1.83 -1.87 -21.20
C ILE A 64 -0.50 -2.36 -20.60
N ALA A 65 0.61 -2.22 -21.33
CA ALA A 65 1.93 -2.63 -20.86
C ALA A 65 2.37 -1.78 -19.65
N ALA A 66 2.27 -0.45 -19.76
CA ALA A 66 2.58 0.47 -18.67
C ALA A 66 1.70 0.22 -17.44
N ALA A 67 0.41 -0.02 -17.66
CA ALA A 67 -0.54 -0.37 -16.61
C ALA A 67 -0.16 -1.66 -15.89
N SER A 68 0.21 -2.69 -16.65
CA SER A 68 0.63 -3.98 -16.11
C SER A 68 1.89 -3.85 -15.26
N ILE A 69 2.90 -3.11 -15.72
CA ILE A 69 4.14 -2.85 -14.97
C ILE A 69 3.85 -2.08 -13.67
N PHE A 70 3.02 -1.04 -13.73
CA PHE A 70 2.67 -0.26 -12.55
C PHE A 70 1.87 -1.09 -11.55
N PHE A 71 0.92 -1.91 -12.01
CA PHE A 71 0.16 -2.84 -11.18
C PHE A 71 1.07 -3.86 -10.50
N LEU A 72 1.99 -4.48 -11.26
CA LEU A 72 2.95 -5.44 -10.73
C LEU A 72 3.85 -4.83 -9.65
N THR A 73 4.37 -3.62 -9.89
CA THR A 73 5.32 -2.97 -8.97
C THR A 73 4.65 -2.31 -7.76
N LYS A 74 3.43 -1.77 -7.89
CA LYS A 74 2.76 -1.02 -6.82
C LYS A 74 1.69 -1.81 -6.06
N VAL A 75 1.16 -2.89 -6.63
CA VAL A 75 0.15 -3.73 -5.98
C VAL A 75 0.72 -5.10 -5.62
N ILE A 76 1.31 -5.80 -6.59
CA ILE A 76 1.80 -7.16 -6.38
C ILE A 76 3.08 -7.19 -5.53
N PHE A 77 4.04 -6.30 -5.74
CA PHE A 77 5.26 -6.21 -4.94
C PHE A 77 5.03 -5.99 -3.42
N PRO A 78 4.21 -5.03 -2.96
CA PRO A 78 3.93 -4.89 -1.52
C PRO A 78 3.11 -6.05 -0.94
N LEU A 79 2.28 -6.73 -1.75
CA LEU A 79 1.58 -7.95 -1.33
C LEU A 79 2.56 -9.14 -1.21
N LEU A 80 3.51 -9.28 -2.14
CA LEU A 80 4.57 -10.30 -2.11
C LEU A 80 5.54 -10.10 -0.93
N LYS A 81 5.82 -8.86 -0.52
CA LYS A 81 6.60 -8.55 0.69
C LYS A 81 5.97 -9.16 1.96
N ASN A 82 4.68 -9.49 1.92
CA ASN A 82 3.94 -10.11 3.02
C ASN A 82 4.08 -11.65 3.05
N ILE A 83 4.63 -12.26 1.99
CA ILE A 83 4.88 -13.70 1.92
C ILE A 83 6.27 -13.94 2.53
N ASN A 84 6.32 -14.75 3.59
CA ASN A 84 7.51 -15.03 4.41
C ASN A 84 8.80 -15.36 3.65
N ALA A 85 8.74 -15.74 2.36
CA ALA A 85 9.89 -16.11 1.55
C ALA A 85 10.82 -14.94 1.16
N PHE A 86 10.35 -13.69 1.20
CA PHE A 86 11.16 -12.48 0.92
C PHE A 86 11.33 -11.57 2.15
N SER A 87 10.87 -12.03 3.31
CA SER A 87 10.70 -11.18 4.49
C SER A 87 11.96 -11.16 5.35
N ASN A 88 12.91 -10.29 5.01
CA ASN A 88 13.61 -9.56 6.06
C ASN A 88 12.59 -8.59 6.67
N PHE A 89 11.70 -9.14 7.49
CA PHE A 89 10.75 -8.39 8.28
C PHE A 89 11.57 -7.59 9.29
N ASP A 90 11.79 -6.31 9.02
CA ASP A 90 12.52 -5.47 9.97
C ASP A 90 11.61 -5.16 11.15
N LEU A 91 11.65 -6.06 12.13
CA LEU A 91 10.95 -5.93 13.41
C LEU A 91 11.26 -4.58 14.05
N ASN A 92 12.47 -4.03 13.85
CA ASN A 92 12.87 -2.74 14.40
C ASN A 92 12.08 -1.59 13.75
N GLU A 93 11.83 -1.65 12.44
CA GLU A 93 11.06 -0.61 11.74
C GLU A 93 9.63 -0.53 12.29
N ILE A 94 9.02 -1.69 12.57
CA ILE A 94 7.64 -1.76 13.09
C ILE A 94 7.59 -1.40 14.57
N ALA A 95 8.57 -1.85 15.37
CA ALA A 95 8.70 -1.45 16.77
C ALA A 95 8.87 0.08 16.90
N ASN A 96 9.69 0.68 16.03
CA ASN A 96 9.88 2.13 16.00
C ASN A 96 8.63 2.86 15.52
N PHE A 97 7.91 2.34 14.52
CA PHE A 97 6.64 2.91 14.07
C PHE A 97 5.58 2.89 15.19
N VAL A 98 5.43 1.76 15.89
CA VAL A 98 4.51 1.65 17.02
C VAL A 98 4.93 2.56 18.17
N GLY A 99 6.22 2.58 18.51
CA GLY A 99 6.78 3.44 19.55
C GLY A 99 6.69 4.93 19.24
N SER A 100 6.69 5.33 17.96
CA SER A 100 6.47 6.73 17.57
C SER A 100 5.09 7.26 17.98
N LYS A 101 4.10 6.38 18.10
CA LYS A 101 2.74 6.71 18.51
C LYS A 101 2.48 6.53 20.01
N TYR A 102 3.33 5.76 20.68
CA TYR A 102 3.31 5.54 22.11
C TYR A 102 4.73 5.74 22.68
N PRO A 103 5.13 7.01 22.94
CA PRO A 103 6.48 7.31 23.41
C PRO A 103 6.81 6.58 24.72
N ASP A 104 5.83 6.35 25.59
CA ASP A 104 5.99 5.68 26.89
C ASP A 104 6.48 4.23 26.82
N ILE A 105 6.32 3.56 25.67
CA ILE A 105 6.73 2.16 25.47
C ILE A 105 7.79 2.03 24.37
N LYS A 106 8.18 3.12 23.71
CA LYS A 106 9.04 3.11 22.53
C LYS A 106 10.38 2.42 22.82
N ASP A 107 11.06 2.87 23.87
CA ASP A 107 12.41 2.41 24.19
C ASP A 107 12.38 0.95 24.69
N ASP A 108 11.42 0.61 25.57
CA ASP A 108 11.25 -0.75 26.08
C ASP A 108 10.91 -1.74 24.95
N LEU A 109 10.04 -1.36 24.00
CA LEU A 109 9.65 -2.19 22.85
C LEU A 109 10.80 -2.35 21.85
N LEU A 110 11.52 -1.27 21.55
CA LEU A 110 12.67 -1.30 20.64
C LEU A 110 13.78 -2.18 21.21
N ASN A 111 14.10 -2.02 22.50
CA ASN A 111 15.11 -2.83 23.18
C ASN A 111 14.73 -4.31 23.21
N ALA A 112 13.46 -4.64 23.50
CA ALA A 112 12.97 -6.02 23.49
C ALA A 112 13.09 -6.67 22.10
N VAL A 113 12.79 -5.92 21.04
CA VAL A 113 12.91 -6.40 19.66
C VAL A 113 14.37 -6.54 19.22
N GLN A 114 15.24 -5.59 19.58
CA GLN A 114 16.67 -5.67 19.30
C GLN A 114 17.31 -6.89 19.97
N LEU A 115 16.95 -7.20 21.21
CA LEU A 115 17.39 -8.41 21.93
C LEU A 115 17.10 -9.72 21.17
N ILE A 116 16.04 -9.77 20.35
CA ILE A 116 15.77 -10.91 19.46
C ILE A 116 16.76 -10.94 18.29
N ASN A 117 17.01 -9.80 17.65
CA ASN A 117 17.91 -9.72 16.50
C ASN A 117 19.36 -10.03 16.91
N TYR A 118 19.75 -9.65 18.13
CA TYR A 118 21.04 -9.99 18.73
C TYR A 118 21.08 -11.38 19.39
N LYS A 119 20.05 -12.25 19.24
CA LYS A 119 20.13 -13.66 19.71
C LYS A 119 21.31 -14.42 19.12
N GLN A 120 21.90 -13.95 18.02
CA GLN A 120 23.16 -14.48 17.50
C GLN A 120 24.39 -14.23 18.40
N HIS A 121 24.30 -13.46 19.49
CA HIS A 121 25.45 -13.00 20.30
C HIS A 121 25.30 -13.25 21.82
N ASN A 122 24.82 -14.43 22.26
CA ASN A 122 24.92 -14.93 23.66
C ASN A 122 23.96 -14.33 24.72
N TYR A 123 22.74 -13.90 24.36
CA TYR A 123 21.73 -13.51 25.37
C TYR A 123 20.90 -14.71 25.88
N SER A 124 20.76 -14.83 27.21
CA SER A 124 19.94 -15.86 27.86
C SER A 124 18.46 -15.71 27.50
N ASN A 125 17.78 -16.81 27.21
CA ASN A 125 16.36 -16.81 26.82
C ASN A 125 15.45 -16.19 27.91
N ASP A 126 15.88 -16.24 29.17
CA ASP A 126 15.17 -15.68 30.33
C ASP A 126 15.21 -14.14 30.38
N LEU A 127 16.33 -13.53 29.97
CA LEU A 127 16.45 -12.06 29.88
C LEU A 127 15.53 -11.49 28.79
N ILE A 128 15.47 -12.21 27.66
CA ILE A 128 14.57 -11.87 26.55
C ILE A 128 13.12 -11.99 27.04
N GLN A 129 12.77 -13.07 27.74
CA GLN A 129 11.44 -13.26 28.30
C GLN A 129 11.05 -12.16 29.29
N ALA A 130 11.93 -11.77 30.21
CA ALA A 130 11.67 -10.71 31.17
C ALA A 130 11.42 -9.35 30.49
N ALA A 131 12.19 -9.03 29.44
CA ALA A 131 11.98 -7.83 28.63
C ALA A 131 10.60 -7.83 27.95
N PHE A 132 10.20 -8.96 27.33
CA PHE A 132 8.89 -9.10 26.70
C PHE A 132 7.73 -9.08 27.70
N GLN A 133 7.92 -9.64 28.90
CA GLN A 133 6.91 -9.59 29.96
C GLN A 133 6.69 -8.17 30.46
N LYS A 134 7.76 -7.39 30.67
CA LYS A 134 7.68 -5.98 31.08
C LYS A 134 6.98 -5.12 30.02
N VAL A 135 7.28 -5.36 28.74
CA VAL A 135 6.57 -4.71 27.63
C VAL A 135 5.11 -5.15 27.57
N TYR A 136 4.81 -6.44 27.74
CA TYR A 136 3.44 -6.96 27.72
C TYR A 136 2.57 -6.29 28.79
N GLN A 137 3.06 -6.19 30.03
CA GLN A 137 2.34 -5.55 31.14
C GLN A 137 2.06 -4.06 30.87
N LYS A 138 3.01 -3.34 30.28
CA LYS A 138 2.83 -1.93 29.89
C LYS A 138 1.90 -1.73 28.68
N THR A 139 1.73 -2.76 27.86
CA THR A 139 1.02 -2.69 26.58
C THR A 139 -0.26 -3.51 26.55
N GLU A 140 -0.64 -4.10 27.69
CA GLU A 140 -1.80 -4.99 27.81
C GLU A 140 -3.10 -4.28 27.39
N ASN A 141 -3.24 -3.01 27.80
CA ASN A 141 -4.39 -2.15 27.50
C ASN A 141 -4.22 -1.30 26.23
N LEU A 142 -3.11 -1.44 25.50
CA LEU A 142 -2.85 -0.63 24.30
C LEU A 142 -3.20 -1.39 23.02
N ASP A 143 -4.12 -0.83 22.24
CA ASP A 143 -4.44 -1.36 20.92
C ASP A 143 -3.44 -0.87 19.87
N PHE A 144 -2.40 -1.68 19.64
CA PHE A 144 -1.42 -1.43 18.60
C PHE A 144 -2.06 -1.27 17.20
N THR A 145 -3.22 -1.87 16.93
CA THR A 145 -3.88 -1.77 15.61
C THR A 145 -4.58 -0.43 15.38
N GLY A 146 -4.81 0.35 16.43
CA GLY A 146 -5.29 1.73 16.37
C GLY A 146 -4.23 2.74 15.92
N THR A 147 -2.95 2.33 15.92
CA THR A 147 -1.84 3.18 15.43
C THR A 147 -1.80 3.28 13.91
N VAL A 148 -2.42 2.36 13.19
CA VAL A 148 -2.58 2.49 11.74
C VAL A 148 -3.89 3.25 11.48
N LYS A 149 -3.83 4.58 11.62
CA LYS A 149 -4.92 5.45 11.22
C LYS A 149 -4.85 5.64 9.71
N PHE A 150 -5.84 5.11 9.01
CA PHE A 150 -6.03 5.42 7.61
C PHE A 150 -6.54 6.86 7.54
N ASN A 151 -5.68 7.80 7.16
CA ASN A 151 -6.11 9.16 6.84
C ASN A 151 -6.79 9.12 5.46
N LYS A 152 -8.01 8.55 5.37
CA LYS A 152 -8.61 8.13 4.06
C LYS A 152 -9.20 9.27 3.26
N TRP A 153 -9.59 10.35 3.92
CA TRP A 153 -10.64 11.20 3.39
C TRP A 153 -10.16 12.13 2.27
N SER A 154 -8.94 12.66 2.34
CA SER A 154 -8.41 13.52 1.28
C SER A 154 -8.14 12.73 -0.01
N ASP A 155 -7.42 11.62 0.11
CA ASP A 155 -6.92 10.88 -1.06
C ASP A 155 -8.07 10.19 -1.80
N VAL A 156 -9.02 9.58 -1.07
CA VAL A 156 -10.21 8.98 -1.67
C VAL A 156 -11.11 10.04 -2.30
N ARG A 157 -11.26 11.21 -1.68
CA ARG A 157 -12.06 12.31 -2.24
C ARG A 157 -11.45 12.88 -3.50
N ILE A 158 -10.14 13.10 -3.54
CA ILE A 158 -9.44 13.57 -4.74
C ILE A 158 -9.57 12.52 -5.85
N SER A 159 -9.38 11.24 -5.52
CA SER A 159 -9.50 10.13 -6.47
C SER A 159 -10.90 10.05 -7.09
N SER A 160 -11.93 10.09 -6.25
CA SER A 160 -13.33 10.01 -6.68
C SER A 160 -13.76 11.26 -7.47
N SER A 161 -13.35 12.46 -7.04
CA SER A 161 -13.60 13.69 -7.80
C SER A 161 -12.95 13.69 -9.17
N ALA A 162 -11.70 13.21 -9.29
CA ALA A 162 -11.01 13.10 -10.58
C ALA A 162 -11.73 12.10 -11.50
N LEU A 163 -12.14 10.95 -10.98
CA LEU A 163 -12.92 9.97 -11.76
C LEU A 163 -14.25 10.55 -12.25
N ALA A 164 -14.98 11.22 -11.36
CA ALA A 164 -16.26 11.83 -11.69
C ALA A 164 -16.10 12.92 -12.77
N ALA A 165 -15.06 13.75 -12.68
CA ALA A 165 -14.77 14.78 -13.67
C ALA A 165 -14.51 14.18 -15.07
N VAL A 166 -13.70 13.11 -15.15
CA VAL A 166 -13.44 12.40 -16.41
C VAL A 166 -14.71 11.80 -16.97
N PHE A 167 -15.54 11.17 -16.13
CA PHE A 167 -16.80 10.56 -16.56
C PHE A 167 -17.81 11.60 -17.09
N ILE A 168 -17.92 12.74 -16.40
CA ILE A 168 -18.76 13.86 -16.84
C ILE A 168 -18.26 14.40 -18.17
N MET A 169 -16.95 14.61 -18.33
CA MET A 169 -16.38 15.10 -19.60
C MET A 169 -16.64 14.13 -20.76
N LEU A 170 -16.44 12.82 -20.55
CA LEU A 170 -16.71 11.82 -21.58
C LEU A 170 -18.19 11.76 -22.00
N PHE A 171 -19.11 11.88 -21.05
CA PHE A 171 -20.54 11.80 -21.34
C PHE A 171 -21.13 13.08 -21.95
N PHE A 172 -20.69 14.26 -21.49
CA PHE A 172 -21.25 15.55 -21.93
C PHE A 172 -20.58 16.14 -23.17
N LEU A 173 -19.38 15.69 -23.55
CA LEU A 173 -18.66 16.22 -24.71
C LEU A 173 -18.74 15.24 -25.89
N PRO A 174 -19.55 15.54 -26.95
CA PRO A 174 -19.79 14.61 -28.05
C PRO A 174 -18.52 14.20 -28.80
N PHE A 175 -17.56 15.11 -28.95
CA PHE A 175 -16.29 14.84 -29.62
C PHE A 175 -15.41 13.85 -28.83
N LEU A 176 -15.48 13.89 -27.49
CA LEU A 176 -14.78 12.92 -26.63
C LEU A 176 -15.46 11.57 -26.63
N ASN A 177 -16.80 11.56 -26.60
CA ASN A 177 -17.57 10.31 -26.68
C ASN A 177 -17.26 9.58 -28.01
N ASN A 178 -17.29 10.30 -29.13
CA ASN A 178 -16.95 9.73 -30.43
C ASN A 178 -15.49 9.24 -30.48
N ALA A 179 -14.54 9.95 -29.87
CA ALA A 179 -13.15 9.49 -29.79
C ALA A 179 -12.99 8.26 -28.89
N PHE A 180 -13.74 8.20 -27.79
CA PHE A 180 -13.80 7.03 -26.91
C PHE A 180 -14.34 5.80 -27.63
N GLU A 181 -15.46 5.93 -28.36
CA GLU A 181 -16.02 4.83 -29.15
C GLU A 181 -15.03 4.31 -30.20
N ARG A 182 -14.31 5.19 -30.91
CA ARG A 182 -13.28 4.78 -31.88
C ARG A 182 -12.11 4.03 -31.25
N ILE A 183 -11.68 4.42 -30.05
CA ILE A 183 -10.59 3.73 -29.34
C ILE A 183 -11.05 2.36 -28.82
N VAL A 184 -12.29 2.25 -28.35
CA VAL A 184 -12.84 1.01 -27.79
C VAL A 184 -13.24 0.01 -28.89
N ASN A 185 -13.84 0.49 -29.97
CA ASN A 185 -14.34 -0.34 -31.07
C ASN A 185 -13.29 -0.63 -32.15
N TYR A 186 -12.08 -0.05 -32.05
CA TYR A 186 -10.99 -0.20 -33.03
C TYR A 186 -11.32 0.29 -34.46
N ASP A 187 -12.34 1.13 -34.64
CA ASP A 187 -12.79 1.71 -35.92
C ASP A 187 -12.23 3.12 -36.17
#